data_AF-A0A478FQB5-F1
#
_entry.id   AF-A0A478FQB5-F1
#
_cell.length_a   1.000
_cell.length_b   1.000
_cell.length_c   1.000
_cell.angle_alpha   90.00
_cell.angle_beta   90.00
_cell.angle_gamma   90.00
#
_symmetry.space_group_name_H-M   'P 1'
#
loop_
_entity.id
_entity.type
_entity.pdbx_description
1 polymer ?
#
loop_
_entity_poly.entity_id
_entity_poly.type
_entity_poly.pdbx_seq_one_letter_code
_entity_poly.pdbx_strand_id
1 'polypeptide(L)'
;MSTQAIGAAVAGTAVVGGGGALAAYAAGEFTPTKTKEETVKNTYLTLAKEESDIKNQKEYMGDNQTDIKSILEGSEKVTYQASLEEVWDNMNKEGIEPTINKPNKGEIKTAGKENDISNYVNKWCEHIASKELGAKPQDTDQTWQAFKKACFKTKATQSTG
;
A
#
# COMPACT_ATOMS: atom_id res chain seq x y z
N MET A 1 22.10 12.05 -56.49
CA MET A 1 22.78 12.73 -55.36
C MET A 1 22.02 14.01 -55.06
N SER A 2 21.87 14.33 -53.77
CA SER A 2 21.37 15.54 -53.11
C SER A 2 21.21 16.80 -53.98
N THR A 3 20.20 17.67 -53.84
CA THR A 3 19.60 18.30 -52.64
C THR A 3 18.40 19.14 -53.17
N GLN A 4 17.31 19.46 -52.48
CA GLN A 4 17.20 20.50 -51.43
C GLN A 4 15.72 20.70 -51.09
N ALA A 5 15.47 21.10 -49.84
CA ALA A 5 14.19 21.40 -49.23
C ALA A 5 13.40 22.56 -49.87
N ILE A 6 12.07 22.41 -49.96
CA ILE A 6 11.02 23.45 -49.87
C ILE A 6 9.77 22.65 -49.44
N GLY A 7 9.02 22.93 -48.37
CA GLY A 7 8.70 24.20 -47.75
C GLY A 7 7.18 24.38 -47.83
N ALA A 8 6.53 24.26 -46.66
CA ALA A 8 5.28 24.89 -46.25
C ALA A 8 3.95 24.64 -47.01
N ALA A 9 2.94 24.47 -46.13
CA ALA A 9 1.59 25.04 -46.22
C ALA A 9 0.57 24.37 -47.14
N VAL A 10 -0.35 23.61 -46.53
CA VAL A 10 -1.78 23.86 -46.76
C VAL A 10 -2.50 23.81 -45.41
N ALA A 11 -2.94 24.98 -44.98
CA ALA A 11 -3.94 25.16 -43.94
C ALA A 11 -5.32 24.85 -44.53
N GLY A 12 -6.20 24.28 -43.70
CA GLY A 12 -7.65 24.47 -43.86
C GLY A 12 -8.43 23.25 -44.32
N THR A 13 -8.75 22.37 -43.38
CA THR A 13 -10.13 21.89 -43.23
C THR A 13 -10.47 21.88 -41.76
N ALA A 14 -11.20 22.90 -41.32
CA ALA A 14 -11.88 22.90 -40.04
C ALA A 14 -12.97 21.82 -40.09
N VAL A 15 -12.76 20.73 -39.35
CA VAL A 15 -13.87 19.84 -38.97
C VAL A 15 -14.25 20.22 -37.54
N VAL A 16 -15.16 21.18 -37.44
CA VAL A 16 -16.03 21.31 -36.28
C VAL A 16 -17.01 20.16 -36.38
N GLY A 17 -16.81 19.16 -35.52
CA GLY A 17 -17.63 17.94 -35.50
C GLY A 17 -17.26 17.01 -34.35
N GLY A 18 -17.34 17.50 -33.11
CA GLY A 18 -17.61 16.69 -31.92
C GLY A 18 -16.47 15.84 -31.34
N GLY A 19 -15.87 16.33 -30.24
CA GLY A 19 -15.58 15.47 -29.10
C GLY A 19 -14.14 14.98 -28.91
N GLY A 20 -13.30 15.86 -28.35
CA GLY A 20 -12.36 15.49 -27.28
C GLY A 20 -11.07 14.78 -27.68
N ALA A 21 -10.07 15.53 -28.13
CA ALA A 21 -8.66 15.17 -27.97
C ALA A 21 -7.74 16.34 -28.36
N LEU A 22 -6.93 16.77 -27.38
CA LEU A 22 -5.55 17.27 -27.53
C LEU A 22 -5.35 18.66 -28.15
N ALA A 23 -5.50 19.70 -27.32
CA ALA A 23 -4.81 20.98 -27.52
C ALA A 23 -3.88 21.24 -26.31
N ALA A 24 -2.59 21.08 -26.56
CA ALA A 24 -1.50 21.46 -25.67
C ALA A 24 -1.39 22.99 -25.59
N TYR A 25 -1.07 23.55 -24.43
CA TYR A 25 -0.47 24.88 -24.37
C TYR A 25 0.61 24.97 -23.29
N ALA A 26 1.75 25.47 -23.74
CA ALA A 26 3.01 25.56 -23.04
C ALA A 26 3.06 26.70 -22.01
N ALA A 27 3.85 26.46 -20.97
CA ALA A 27 4.67 27.39 -20.21
C ALA A 27 4.11 28.80 -19.95
N GLY A 28 3.49 28.95 -18.78
CA GLY A 28 3.39 30.21 -18.05
C GLY A 28 3.53 29.90 -16.57
N GLU A 29 4.73 30.15 -16.04
CA GLU A 29 4.99 30.78 -14.74
C GLU A 29 4.30 30.19 -13.49
N PHE A 30 5.10 29.65 -12.57
CA PHE A 30 5.03 29.89 -11.12
C PHE A 30 5.97 28.89 -10.43
N THR A 31 7.22 29.30 -10.17
CA THR A 31 7.85 28.83 -8.93
C THR A 31 7.04 29.40 -7.78
N PRO A 32 6.58 28.56 -6.86
CA PRO A 32 7.31 28.53 -5.60
C PRO A 32 7.45 27.12 -5.02
N THR A 33 8.42 27.02 -4.11
CA THR A 33 8.63 25.91 -3.17
C THR A 33 9.08 24.61 -3.83
N LYS A 34 10.33 24.17 -3.61
CA LYS A 34 10.58 23.31 -2.45
C LYS A 34 9.31 22.54 -2.06
N THR A 35 8.81 21.67 -2.93
CA THR A 35 8.29 20.41 -2.40
C THR A 35 9.49 19.86 -1.66
N LYS A 36 9.42 19.99 -0.33
CA LYS A 36 10.27 19.23 0.57
C LYS A 36 10.37 17.88 -0.12
N GLU A 37 11.55 17.49 -0.56
CA GLU A 37 11.91 16.10 -0.42
C GLU A 37 11.70 15.89 1.08
N GLU A 38 10.48 15.53 1.48
CA GLU A 38 10.33 14.65 2.61
C GLU A 38 11.27 13.55 2.21
N THR A 39 12.45 13.55 2.82
CA THR A 39 13.35 12.42 2.77
C THR A 39 12.43 11.29 3.22
N VAL A 40 11.88 10.54 2.27
CA VAL A 40 10.84 9.56 2.54
C VAL A 40 11.58 8.59 3.42
N LYS A 41 11.32 8.68 4.72
CA LYS A 41 12.09 7.92 5.68
C LYS A 41 11.84 6.47 5.29
N ASN A 42 12.92 5.73 5.16
CA ASN A 42 12.83 4.29 4.96
C ASN A 42 12.16 3.75 6.21
N THR A 43 10.90 3.36 6.09
CA THR A 43 10.14 2.70 7.15
C THR A 43 9.70 1.34 6.64
N TYR A 44 9.18 0.51 7.53
CA TYR A 44 8.60 -0.76 7.11
C TYR A 44 7.55 -0.56 6.01
N LEU A 45 6.69 0.44 6.13
CA LEU A 45 5.62 0.70 5.16
C LEU A 45 6.16 1.16 3.81
N THR A 46 7.08 2.12 3.79
CA THR A 46 7.61 2.67 2.53
C THR A 46 8.39 1.61 1.78
N LEU A 47 9.25 0.87 2.48
CA LEU A 47 10.02 -0.24 1.89
C LEU A 47 9.12 -1.40 1.43
N ALA A 48 8.06 -1.73 2.19
CA ALA A 48 7.21 -2.87 1.83
C ALA A 48 6.37 -2.57 0.58
N LYS A 49 5.94 -1.32 0.40
CA LYS A 49 5.21 -0.88 -0.80
C LYS A 49 6.05 -0.99 -2.09
N GLU A 50 7.37 -1.04 -1.97
CA GLU A 50 8.28 -1.19 -3.11
C GLU A 50 8.56 -2.65 -3.47
N GLU A 51 8.23 -3.60 -2.60
CA GLU A 51 8.43 -5.03 -2.83
C GLU A 51 7.62 -5.55 -4.02
N SER A 52 8.21 -6.40 -4.85
CA SER A 52 7.54 -6.94 -6.04
C SER A 52 6.26 -7.74 -5.73
N ASP A 53 6.17 -8.37 -4.55
CA ASP A 53 4.99 -9.14 -4.12
C ASP A 53 3.88 -8.28 -3.48
N ILE A 54 4.14 -6.98 -3.30
CA ILE A 54 3.20 -6.02 -2.72
C ILE A 54 2.84 -4.95 -3.75
N LYS A 55 3.84 -4.40 -4.42
CA LYS A 55 3.71 -3.34 -5.41
C LYS A 55 2.67 -3.74 -6.46
N ASN A 56 1.61 -2.95 -6.54
CA ASN A 56 0.45 -3.14 -7.43
C ASN A 56 -0.39 -4.41 -7.18
N GLN A 57 0.00 -5.32 -6.29
CA GLN A 57 -0.73 -6.56 -6.00
C GLN A 57 -1.49 -6.50 -4.67
N LYS A 58 -0.94 -5.81 -3.68
CA LYS A 58 -1.49 -5.72 -2.33
C LYS A 58 -1.67 -4.26 -1.91
N GLU A 59 -2.57 -4.03 -0.97
CA GLU A 59 -2.78 -2.76 -0.33
C GLU A 59 -2.56 -2.88 1.17
N TYR A 60 -2.04 -1.81 1.76
CA TYR A 60 -1.88 -1.72 3.21
C TYR A 60 -3.25 -1.52 3.85
N MET A 61 -3.55 -2.32 4.87
CA MET A 61 -4.80 -2.25 5.65
C MET A 61 -4.55 -2.04 7.14
N GLY A 62 -3.26 -1.91 7.53
CA GLY A 62 -2.85 -1.87 8.92
C GLY A 62 -3.36 -0.65 9.69
N ASP A 63 -3.72 0.44 9.01
CA ASP A 63 -4.32 1.66 9.57
C ASP A 63 -5.86 1.61 9.66
N ASN A 64 -6.49 0.53 9.18
CA ASN A 64 -7.94 0.40 9.16
C ASN A 64 -8.39 -0.87 9.89
N GLN A 65 -8.71 -0.71 11.17
CA GLN A 65 -9.27 -1.79 11.99
C GLN A 65 -10.54 -2.39 11.37
N THR A 66 -11.40 -1.57 10.76
CA THR A 66 -12.65 -2.04 10.14
C THR A 66 -12.37 -3.02 9.00
N ASP A 67 -11.38 -2.73 8.15
CA ASP A 67 -10.98 -3.61 7.06
C ASP A 67 -10.46 -4.95 7.59
N ILE A 68 -9.58 -4.91 8.59
CA ILE A 68 -9.05 -6.12 9.23
C ILE A 68 -10.18 -6.94 9.84
N LYS A 69 -11.13 -6.28 10.52
CA LYS A 69 -12.29 -6.93 11.11
C LYS A 69 -13.19 -7.54 10.03
N SER A 70 -13.48 -6.82 8.95
CA SER A 70 -14.28 -7.32 7.83
C SER A 70 -13.66 -8.56 7.19
N ILE A 71 -12.33 -8.67 7.13
CA ILE A 71 -11.66 -9.89 6.65
C ILE A 71 -11.87 -11.05 7.65
N LEU A 72 -11.74 -10.78 8.96
CA LEU A 72 -11.96 -11.78 10.02
C LEU A 72 -13.42 -12.24 10.15
N GLU A 73 -14.37 -11.47 9.60
CA GLU A 73 -15.80 -11.80 9.54
C GLU A 73 -16.24 -12.31 8.16
N GLY A 74 -15.40 -12.15 7.13
CA GLY A 74 -15.73 -12.36 5.73
C GLY A 74 -15.28 -13.71 5.14
N SER A 75 -15.33 -13.79 3.81
CA SER A 75 -14.94 -14.99 3.05
C SER A 75 -13.44 -15.30 3.14
N GLU A 76 -12.60 -14.29 3.34
CA GLU A 76 -11.15 -14.42 3.46
C GLU A 76 -10.68 -14.79 4.89
N LYS A 77 -11.61 -14.94 5.84
CA LYS A 77 -11.35 -15.24 7.25
C LYS A 77 -10.36 -16.38 7.43
N VAL A 78 -10.60 -17.52 6.80
CA VAL A 78 -9.79 -18.74 7.00
C VAL A 78 -8.34 -18.51 6.56
N THR A 79 -8.15 -17.92 5.37
CA THR A 79 -6.82 -17.63 4.80
C THR A 79 -6.07 -16.59 5.64
N TYR A 80 -6.78 -15.55 6.08
CA TYR A 80 -6.17 -14.49 6.87
C TYR A 80 -5.83 -14.96 8.29
N GLN A 81 -6.72 -15.73 8.93
CA GLN A 81 -6.45 -16.34 10.24
C GLN A 81 -5.23 -17.27 10.19
N ALA A 82 -5.11 -18.10 9.14
CA ALA A 82 -3.94 -18.96 8.96
C ALA A 82 -2.65 -18.14 8.78
N SER A 83 -2.72 -17.04 8.01
CA SER A 83 -1.59 -16.12 7.83
C SER A 83 -1.18 -15.46 9.16
N LEU A 84 -2.16 -15.01 9.95
CA LEU A 84 -1.93 -14.45 11.28
C LEU A 84 -1.33 -15.49 12.23
N GLU A 85 -1.83 -16.72 12.27
CA GLU A 85 -1.27 -17.78 13.12
C GLU A 85 0.20 -18.08 12.82
N GLU A 86 0.58 -18.06 11.54
CA GLU A 86 1.96 -18.30 11.13
C GLU A 86 2.92 -17.24 11.68
N VAL A 87 2.47 -15.99 11.71
CA VAL A 87 3.32 -14.84 12.09
C VAL A 87 3.03 -14.28 13.48
N TRP A 88 2.02 -14.81 14.18
CA TRP A 88 1.53 -14.25 15.44
C TRP A 88 2.63 -14.13 16.48
N ASP A 89 3.49 -15.13 16.59
CA ASP A 89 4.58 -15.17 17.56
C ASP A 89 5.63 -14.09 17.30
N ASN A 90 5.74 -13.63 16.05
CA ASN A 90 6.64 -12.55 15.63
C ASN A 90 6.01 -11.16 15.75
N MET A 91 4.69 -11.09 15.99
CA MET A 91 4.00 -9.84 16.30
C MET A 91 4.21 -9.49 17.77
N ASN A 92 5.34 -8.86 18.10
CA ASN A 92 5.64 -8.47 19.48
C ASN A 92 4.95 -7.17 19.87
N LYS A 93 4.46 -7.11 21.11
CA LYS A 93 3.80 -5.91 21.69
C LYS A 93 4.77 -4.85 22.21
N GLU A 94 6.07 -5.13 22.15
CA GLU A 94 7.11 -4.24 22.68
C GLU A 94 7.15 -2.92 21.90
N GLY A 95 7.09 -1.81 22.63
CA GLY A 95 7.14 -0.46 22.08
C GLY A 95 5.81 0.08 21.54
N ILE A 96 4.72 -0.69 21.59
CA ILE A 96 3.40 -0.21 21.16
C ILE A 96 2.76 0.64 22.27
N GLU A 97 2.44 1.89 21.95
CA GLU A 97 1.70 2.80 22.84
C GLU A 97 0.34 3.19 22.23
N PRO A 98 -0.76 3.13 23.01
CA PRO A 98 -0.84 2.61 24.38
C PRO A 98 -0.58 1.10 24.44
N THR A 99 -0.14 0.61 25.61
CA THR A 99 0.09 -0.84 25.81
C THR A 99 -1.19 -1.62 25.52
N ILE A 100 -1.16 -2.38 24.44
CA ILE A 100 -2.25 -3.27 24.05
C ILE A 100 -2.00 -4.69 24.55
N ASN A 101 -3.07 -5.36 24.97
CA ASN A 101 -3.02 -6.78 25.28
C ASN A 101 -3.04 -7.58 23.97
N LYS A 102 -1.96 -8.33 23.72
CA LYS A 102 -1.88 -9.31 22.64
C LYS A 102 -2.80 -10.50 22.97
N PRO A 103 -3.84 -10.79 22.17
CA PRO A 103 -4.65 -11.99 22.35
C PRO A 103 -3.81 -13.26 22.23
N ASN A 104 -4.26 -14.34 22.85
CA ASN A 104 -3.59 -15.62 22.71
C ASN A 104 -3.69 -16.11 21.27
N LYS A 105 -2.67 -16.83 20.80
CA LYS A 105 -2.65 -17.40 19.45
C LYS A 105 -3.89 -18.26 19.15
N GLY A 106 -4.33 -19.05 20.14
CA GLY A 106 -5.56 -19.86 20.02
C GLY A 106 -6.85 -19.05 19.88
N GLU A 107 -6.85 -17.78 20.28
CA GLU A 107 -8.01 -16.89 20.15
C GLU A 107 -8.21 -16.38 18.72
N ILE A 108 -7.22 -16.50 17.83
CA ILE A 108 -7.30 -16.04 16.43
C ILE A 108 -8.49 -16.66 15.70
N LYS A 109 -8.78 -17.94 16.00
CA LYS A 109 -9.89 -18.71 15.41
C LYS A 109 -11.17 -18.69 16.25
N THR A 110 -11.14 -18.09 17.43
CA THR A 110 -12.28 -18.07 18.34
C THR A 110 -13.33 -17.09 17.85
N ALA A 111 -14.57 -17.57 17.68
CA ALA A 111 -15.69 -16.71 17.33
C ALA A 111 -15.96 -15.68 18.43
N GLY A 112 -16.22 -14.43 18.04
CA GLY A 112 -16.44 -13.30 18.95
C GLY A 112 -15.17 -12.57 19.38
N LYS A 113 -13.99 -13.00 18.91
CA LYS A 113 -12.69 -12.36 19.19
C LYS A 113 -12.19 -11.47 18.05
N GLU A 114 -12.96 -11.34 16.98
CA GLU A 114 -12.61 -10.56 15.79
C GLU A 114 -12.25 -9.10 16.14
N ASN A 115 -12.94 -8.51 17.12
CA ASN A 115 -12.67 -7.15 17.58
C ASN A 115 -11.32 -7.03 18.31
N ASP A 116 -11.00 -7.97 19.20
CA ASP A 116 -9.75 -7.97 19.97
C ASP A 116 -8.55 -8.20 19.03
N ILE A 117 -8.69 -9.14 18.10
CA ILE A 117 -7.66 -9.46 17.10
C ILE A 117 -7.46 -8.29 16.15
N SER A 118 -8.53 -7.74 15.57
CA SER A 118 -8.43 -6.62 14.62
C SER A 118 -7.81 -5.38 15.26
N ASN A 119 -8.20 -5.06 16.50
CA ASN A 119 -7.60 -3.95 17.24
C ASN A 119 -6.09 -4.19 17.49
N TYR A 120 -5.72 -5.41 17.91
CA TYR A 120 -4.31 -5.73 18.12
C TYR A 120 -3.48 -5.63 16.84
N VAL A 121 -3.96 -6.23 15.75
CA VAL A 121 -3.27 -6.21 14.46
C VAL A 121 -3.16 -4.79 13.91
N ASN A 122 -4.23 -3.98 13.97
CA ASN A 122 -4.20 -2.57 13.56
C ASN A 122 -3.10 -1.80 14.29
N LYS A 123 -3.09 -1.85 15.62
CA LYS A 123 -2.10 -1.11 16.44
C LYS A 123 -0.68 -1.62 16.22
N TRP A 124 -0.50 -2.93 16.07
CA TRP A 124 0.80 -3.50 15.73
C TRP A 124 1.28 -3.04 14.36
N CYS A 125 0.41 -3.06 13.35
CA CYS A 125 0.73 -2.59 12.01
C CYS A 125 1.07 -1.10 11.98
N GLU A 126 0.30 -0.24 12.64
CA GLU A 126 0.59 1.20 12.75
C GLU A 126 1.96 1.46 13.39
N HIS A 127 2.26 0.73 14.47
CA HIS A 127 3.53 0.85 15.17
C HIS A 127 4.71 0.42 14.28
N ILE A 128 4.63 -0.75 13.66
CA ILE A 128 5.69 -1.27 12.80
C ILE A 128 5.84 -0.45 11.52
N ALA A 129 4.73 -0.07 10.87
CA ALA A 129 4.72 0.74 9.66
C ALA A 129 5.49 2.05 9.79
N SER A 130 5.48 2.63 11.00
CA SER A 130 6.13 3.90 11.34
C SER A 130 7.58 3.75 11.79
N LYS A 131 8.08 2.52 12.02
CA LYS A 131 9.47 2.31 12.43
C LYS A 131 10.43 2.67 11.30
N GLU A 132 11.31 3.62 11.58
CA GLU A 132 12.40 4.00 10.71
C GLU A 132 13.46 2.91 10.64
N LEU A 133 13.99 2.69 9.44
CA LEU A 133 14.95 1.66 9.10
C LEU A 133 16.09 2.30 8.31
N GLY A 134 17.32 1.92 8.63
CA GLY A 134 18.49 2.34 7.83
C GLY A 134 18.54 1.68 6.45
N ALA A 135 17.95 0.49 6.32
CA ALA A 135 17.92 -0.29 5.09
C ALA A 135 16.74 -1.27 5.08
N LYS A 136 16.43 -1.83 3.91
CA LYS A 136 15.44 -2.91 3.78
C LYS A 136 15.82 -4.10 4.66
N PRO A 137 14.90 -4.65 5.49
CA PRO A 137 15.14 -5.87 6.23
C PRO A 137 15.35 -7.05 5.28
N GLN A 138 16.13 -8.03 5.72
CA GLN A 138 16.30 -9.26 4.95
C GLN A 138 15.00 -10.07 4.93
N ASP A 139 14.77 -10.88 3.90
CA ASP A 139 13.57 -11.73 3.84
C ASP A 139 13.53 -12.80 4.94
N THR A 140 14.65 -13.06 5.63
CA THR A 140 14.70 -13.90 6.83
C THR A 140 14.27 -13.17 8.10
N ASP A 141 14.04 -11.86 8.06
CA ASP A 141 13.57 -11.08 9.20
C ASP A 141 12.11 -11.43 9.51
N GLN A 142 11.90 -11.99 10.70
CA GLN A 142 10.59 -12.47 11.14
C GLN A 142 9.57 -11.32 11.33
N THR A 143 10.02 -10.14 11.75
CA THR A 143 9.16 -8.96 11.91
C THR A 143 8.74 -8.43 10.55
N TRP A 144 9.67 -8.42 9.59
CA TRP A 144 9.41 -8.05 8.20
C TRP A 144 8.38 -8.95 7.54
N GLN A 145 8.55 -10.27 7.64
CA GLN A 145 7.59 -11.22 7.09
C GLN A 145 6.23 -11.14 7.78
N ALA A 146 6.22 -10.97 9.10
CA ALA A 146 4.99 -10.72 9.85
C ALA A 146 4.28 -9.46 9.35
N PHE A 147 5.01 -8.38 9.08
CA PHE A 147 4.46 -7.13 8.61
C PHE A 147 3.83 -7.28 7.23
N LYS A 148 4.54 -7.92 6.29
CA LYS A 148 4.03 -8.18 4.93
C LYS A 148 2.77 -9.07 4.94
N LYS A 149 2.68 -10.06 5.84
CA LYS A 149 1.55 -10.99 5.91
C LYS A 149 0.35 -10.45 6.68
N ALA A 150 0.58 -9.73 7.79
CA ALA A 150 -0.49 -9.26 8.66
C ALA A 150 -1.08 -7.91 8.22
N CYS A 151 -0.27 -7.04 7.61
CA CYS A 151 -0.67 -5.64 7.37
C CYS A 151 -1.06 -5.34 5.92
N PHE A 152 -0.96 -6.31 5.02
CA PHE A 152 -1.31 -6.15 3.61
C PHE A 152 -2.33 -7.20 3.18
N LYS A 153 -3.34 -6.76 2.43
CA LYS A 153 -4.31 -7.63 1.76
C LYS A 153 -4.12 -7.57 0.26
N THR A 154 -4.50 -8.63 -0.44
CA THR A 154 -4.56 -8.62 -1.90
C THR A 154 -5.54 -7.56 -2.36
N LYS A 155 -5.15 -6.73 -3.33
CA LYS A 155 -6.09 -5.78 -3.93
C LYS A 155 -7.21 -6.56 -4.58
N ALA A 156 -8.45 -6.23 -4.26
CA ALA A 156 -9.58 -6.71 -5.03
C ALA A 156 -9.36 -6.24 -6.47
N THR A 157 -9.06 -7.18 -7.37
CA THR A 157 -8.93 -6.87 -8.79
C THR A 157 -10.30 -6.37 -9.21
N GLN A 158 -10.42 -5.10 -9.58
CA GLN A 158 -11.63 -4.64 -10.26
C GLN A 158 -11.71 -5.43 -11.55
N SER A 159 -12.51 -6.49 -11.54
CA SER A 159 -12.94 -7.21 -12.72
C SER A 159 -13.68 -6.20 -13.58
N THR A 160 -12.95 -5.57 -14.48
CA THR A 160 -13.52 -4.84 -15.61
C THR A 160 -14.14 -5.91 -16.49
N GLY A 161 -15.45 -6.12 -16.28
CA GLY A 161 -16.29 -6.95 -17.15
C GLY A 161 -16.53 -6.31 -18.50
#